data_AF-A0A1H6L0N7-F1
#
_entry.id   AF-A0A1H6L0N7-F1
#
_cell.length_a   1.000
_cell.length_b   1.000
_cell.length_c   1.000
_cell.angle_alpha   90.00
_cell.angle_beta   90.00
_cell.angle_gamma   90.00
#
_symmetry.space_group_name_H-M   'P 1'
#
loop_
_entity.id
_entity.type
_entity.pdbx_description
1 polymer ?
#
loop_
_entity_poly.entity_id
_entity_poly.type
_entity_poly.pdbx_seq_one_letter_code
_entity_poly.pdbx_strand_id
1 'polypeptide(L)'
;MDNNRYDRYDSHRPRKRVSRKTLRRRQLTALFIIALLVLLLILLIAHSCSGKPKNEEKGKVGKATTTTTTMVVTNTDPAITTTAVTTTAADPVNKSDFKLDKYSVYIEVGETDTPMVQQYPDGATEADERWSTGDSTVATVDGYGHIKGVSPGTCYVTLRSAQDPEQEVMIKVTVRGDGTTNNDTASPQSNKTEAPEPPVYDTEGLTYVQGVLIANKSYSLPPTFEPNLEPLVYEQFQKLSSDAAKEGLKIYVGSGFRSYSDQEKIYDNYVQQDGKEAADTYSARPGYSEHQTGLVIDVNTIDDAFGATAESAWLAEHAHEYGFIIRYPQGKEAYTGYQYEPWHIRYVGSKLATKLYNSGQCLEEYLGIKSEYKE
;
A
#
# COMPACT_ATOMS: atom_id res chain seq x y z
N MET A 1 -7.71 66.49 -14.18
CA MET A 1 -9.12 66.16 -14.52
C MET A 1 -9.04 64.91 -15.37
N ASP A 2 -9.37 63.68 -14.98
CA ASP A 2 -9.94 63.06 -13.78
C ASP A 2 -9.38 61.63 -13.76
N ASN A 3 -8.74 61.19 -12.67
CA ASN A 3 -9.35 60.31 -11.66
C ASN A 3 -10.21 59.19 -12.24
N ASN A 4 -9.66 57.96 -12.31
CA ASN A 4 -10.45 56.82 -11.89
C ASN A 4 -9.62 55.79 -11.13
N ARG A 5 -9.91 55.75 -9.83
CA ARG A 5 -9.45 54.78 -8.83
C ARG A 5 -10.14 53.46 -9.11
N TYR A 6 -9.38 52.37 -9.19
CA TYR A 6 -9.90 51.06 -8.81
C TYR A 6 -9.31 50.71 -7.45
N ASP A 7 -10.22 50.69 -6.48
CA ASP A 7 -9.99 50.42 -5.07
C ASP A 7 -9.44 49.00 -4.86
N ARG A 8 -8.43 48.92 -3.99
CA ARG A 8 -7.95 47.69 -3.37
C ARG A 8 -9.06 47.12 -2.48
N TYR A 9 -9.52 45.92 -2.77
CA TYR A 9 -10.16 45.08 -1.76
C TYR A 9 -9.08 44.52 -0.81
N ASP A 10 -8.84 45.25 0.28
CA ASP A 10 -8.19 44.71 1.47
C ASP A 10 -9.26 44.08 2.36
N SER A 11 -9.36 42.76 2.34
CA SER A 11 -10.26 42.00 3.21
C SER A 11 -9.48 41.22 4.28
N HIS A 12 -8.52 41.86 4.96
CA HIS A 12 -7.98 41.34 6.21
C HIS A 12 -8.86 41.77 7.40
N ARG A 13 -10.04 41.16 7.55
CA ARG A 13 -10.68 41.14 8.88
C ARG A 13 -9.93 40.14 9.76
N PRO A 14 -9.34 40.53 10.89
CA PRO A 14 -8.70 39.60 11.80
C PRO A 14 -9.77 38.63 12.34
N ARG A 15 -9.62 37.33 12.05
CA ARG A 15 -10.46 36.28 12.61
C ARG A 15 -10.36 36.36 14.15
N LYS A 16 -11.49 36.63 14.82
CA LYS A 16 -11.57 36.57 16.29
C LYS A 16 -11.10 35.19 16.75
N ARG A 17 -9.92 35.14 17.37
CA ARG A 17 -9.33 33.92 17.92
C ARG A 17 -10.27 33.37 19.00
N VAL A 18 -10.90 32.24 18.70
CA VAL A 18 -11.77 31.54 19.64
C VAL A 18 -10.92 31.08 20.83
N SER A 19 -11.36 31.37 22.05
CA SER A 19 -10.58 31.03 23.25
C SER A 19 -10.37 29.52 23.37
N ARG A 20 -9.22 29.08 23.88
CA ARG A 20 -8.94 27.66 24.17
C ARG A 20 -10.02 27.01 25.05
N LYS A 21 -10.66 27.80 25.92
CA LYS A 21 -11.79 27.36 26.78
C LYS A 21 -13.05 27.08 25.96
N THR A 22 -13.31 27.86 24.93
CA THR A 22 -14.45 27.66 24.01
C THR A 22 -14.21 26.46 23.11
N LEU A 23 -12.97 26.25 22.63
CA LEU A 23 -12.61 25.08 21.83
C LEU A 23 -12.76 23.78 22.64
N ARG A 24 -12.24 23.75 23.88
CA ARG A 24 -12.39 22.60 24.79
C ARG A 24 -13.85 22.29 25.13
N ARG A 25 -14.69 23.32 25.30
CA ARG A 25 -16.14 23.11 25.49
C ARG A 25 -16.79 22.47 24.27
N ARG A 26 -16.48 22.95 23.06
CA ARG A 26 -17.01 22.37 21.80
C ARG A 26 -16.53 20.93 21.57
N GLN A 27 -15.27 20.64 21.89
CA GLN A 27 -14.72 19.27 21.85
C GLN A 27 -15.39 18.34 22.87
N LEU A 28 -15.61 18.79 24.11
CA LEU A 28 -16.33 18.02 25.12
C LEU A 28 -17.80 17.78 24.73
N THR A 29 -18.47 18.78 24.15
CA THR A 29 -19.85 18.61 23.65
C THR A 29 -19.91 17.62 22.49
N ALA A 30 -18.96 17.67 21.55
CA ALA A 30 -18.88 16.73 20.43
C ALA A 30 -18.61 15.30 20.92
N LEU A 31 -17.66 15.10 21.84
CA LEU A 31 -17.39 13.80 22.45
C LEU A 31 -18.60 13.23 23.20
N PHE A 32 -19.37 14.09 23.88
CA PHE A 32 -20.58 13.67 24.59
C PHE A 32 -21.68 13.21 23.61
N ILE A 33 -21.84 13.89 22.47
CA ILE A 33 -22.79 13.50 21.42
C ILE A 33 -22.38 12.16 20.80
N ILE A 34 -21.08 11.98 20.50
CA ILE A 34 -20.55 10.72 19.94
C ILE A 34 -20.77 9.56 20.92
N ALA A 35 -20.46 9.74 22.21
CA ALA A 35 -20.70 8.71 23.23
C ALA A 35 -22.19 8.33 23.34
N LEU A 36 -23.09 9.30 23.17
CA LEU A 36 -24.54 9.07 23.23
C LEU A 36 -25.04 8.29 21.99
N LEU A 37 -24.49 8.58 20.80
CA LEU A 37 -24.79 7.84 19.56
C LEU A 37 -24.27 6.39 19.62
N VAL A 38 -23.06 6.17 20.14
CA VAL A 38 -22.50 4.82 20.33
C VAL A 38 -23.32 4.02 21.34
N LEU A 39 -23.74 4.62 22.46
CA LEU A 39 -24.61 3.95 23.42
C LEU A 39 -25.96 3.54 22.79
N LEU A 40 -26.54 4.41 21.96
CA LEU A 40 -27.80 4.15 21.28
C LEU A 40 -27.66 3.02 20.26
N LEU A 41 -26.54 2.95 19.54
CA LEU A 41 -26.20 1.86 18.62
C LEU A 41 -26.02 0.51 19.37
N ILE A 42 -25.33 0.51 20.51
CA ILE A 42 -25.16 -0.69 21.35
C ILE A 42 -26.53 -1.20 21.85
N LEU A 43 -27.42 -0.30 22.27
CA LEU A 43 -28.77 -0.67 22.70
C LEU A 43 -29.63 -1.24 21.56
N LEU A 44 -29.46 -0.76 20.34
CA LEU A 44 -30.14 -1.29 19.15
C LEU A 44 -29.63 -2.70 18.79
N ILE A 45 -28.32 -2.94 18.87
CA ILE A 45 -27.73 -4.26 18.63
C ILE A 45 -28.16 -5.26 19.70
N ALA A 46 -28.23 -4.84 20.97
CA ALA A 46 -28.65 -5.69 22.08
C ALA A 46 -30.12 -6.15 21.98
N HIS A 47 -31.01 -5.37 21.34
CA HIS A 47 -32.41 -5.78 21.10
C HIS A 47 -32.55 -6.78 19.94
N SER A 48 -31.56 -6.91 19.06
CA SER A 48 -31.60 -7.83 17.91
C SER A 48 -31.07 -9.24 18.21
N CYS A 49 -30.52 -9.47 19.41
CA CYS A 49 -29.98 -10.77 19.81
C CYS A 49 -30.85 -11.42 20.90
N SER A 50 -31.97 -12.02 20.51
CA SER A 50 -32.68 -13.01 21.32
C SER A 50 -33.32 -14.07 20.43
N GLY A 51 -32.49 -14.99 19.92
CA GLY A 51 -32.91 -16.25 19.30
C GLY A 51 -32.17 -17.41 19.98
N LYS A 52 -32.93 -18.39 20.50
CA LYS A 52 -32.42 -19.59 21.22
C LYS A 52 -31.77 -20.61 20.27
N PRO A 53 -30.79 -21.43 20.74
CA PRO A 53 -30.14 -22.46 19.93
C PRO A 53 -30.88 -23.81 19.96
N LYS A 54 -30.68 -24.65 18.92
CA LYS A 54 -31.03 -26.07 18.88
C LYS A 54 -29.81 -26.94 18.55
N ASN A 55 -29.79 -28.12 19.15
CA ASN A 55 -28.70 -29.09 19.31
C ASN A 55 -28.39 -29.98 18.08
N GLU A 56 -27.12 -30.41 18.06
CA GLU A 56 -26.50 -31.72 17.75
C GLU A 56 -27.07 -32.64 16.64
N GLU A 57 -26.18 -33.16 15.78
CA GLU A 57 -25.91 -34.62 15.75
C GLU A 57 -24.55 -35.00 15.12
N LYS A 58 -23.96 -36.09 15.62
CA LYS A 58 -22.66 -36.68 15.27
C LYS A 58 -22.80 -37.74 14.16
N GLY A 59 -21.81 -37.84 13.27
CA GLY A 59 -21.63 -38.97 12.34
C GLY A 59 -20.17 -39.41 12.23
N LYS A 60 -19.91 -40.70 12.44
CA LYS A 60 -18.59 -41.38 12.52
C LYS A 60 -18.09 -41.89 11.15
N VAL A 61 -16.77 -41.76 10.97
CA VAL A 61 -15.75 -42.74 10.48
C VAL A 61 -15.96 -43.47 9.13
N GLY A 62 -14.96 -43.32 8.26
CA GLY A 62 -14.57 -44.28 7.22
C GLY A 62 -13.04 -44.28 7.00
N LYS A 63 -12.40 -45.44 7.14
CA LYS A 63 -10.97 -45.74 7.01
C LYS A 63 -10.59 -45.98 5.54
N ALA A 64 -9.39 -45.60 5.11
CA ALA A 64 -8.67 -46.27 4.01
C ALA A 64 -7.14 -46.11 4.18
N THR A 65 -6.40 -47.01 3.54
CA THR A 65 -5.11 -47.59 3.97
C THR A 65 -3.98 -47.22 3.00
N THR A 66 -2.81 -46.90 3.56
CA THR A 66 -1.39 -47.12 3.14
C THR A 66 -0.99 -47.21 1.66
N THR A 67 0.08 -46.50 1.27
CA THR A 67 1.34 -47.09 0.75
C THR A 67 2.48 -46.05 0.80
N THR A 68 3.52 -46.37 1.58
CA THR A 68 4.81 -45.68 1.68
C THR A 68 5.76 -46.21 0.61
N THR A 69 6.49 -45.34 -0.10
CA THR A 69 7.73 -45.73 -0.80
C THR A 69 8.81 -44.72 -0.46
N THR A 70 9.80 -45.19 0.31
CA THR A 70 11.06 -44.49 0.59
C THR A 70 12.11 -45.03 -0.37
N MET A 71 12.87 -44.17 -1.04
CA MET A 71 14.17 -44.55 -1.60
C MET A 71 15.24 -43.58 -1.08
N VAL A 72 16.22 -44.16 -0.41
CA VAL A 72 17.50 -43.56 -0.01
C VAL A 72 18.56 -44.19 -0.89
N VAL A 73 19.42 -43.39 -1.53
CA VAL A 73 20.77 -43.83 -1.93
C VAL A 73 21.75 -42.68 -1.69
N THR A 74 22.89 -43.06 -1.13
CA THR A 74 24.00 -42.26 -0.58
C THR A 74 25.23 -42.20 -1.49
N ASN A 75 26.06 -41.18 -1.24
CA ASN A 75 27.52 -41.07 -1.49
C ASN A 75 27.96 -40.85 -2.96
N THR A 76 28.96 -40.02 -3.32
CA THR A 76 30.25 -39.65 -2.68
C THR A 76 30.86 -38.48 -3.47
N ASP A 77 31.56 -37.57 -2.80
CA ASP A 77 32.40 -36.52 -3.41
C ASP A 77 33.78 -37.09 -3.81
N PRO A 78 34.43 -36.61 -4.90
CA PRO A 78 35.52 -35.65 -4.69
C PRO A 78 35.66 -34.54 -5.75
N ALA A 79 35.83 -33.31 -5.25
CA ALA A 79 36.47 -32.10 -5.79
C ALA A 79 37.12 -32.14 -7.18
N ILE A 80 36.69 -31.24 -8.11
CA ILE A 80 37.54 -30.37 -8.97
C ILE A 80 36.72 -29.13 -9.45
N THR A 81 37.30 -27.95 -9.20
CA THR A 81 37.25 -26.66 -9.91
C THR A 81 35.92 -25.98 -10.29
N THR A 82 35.72 -24.84 -9.61
CA THR A 82 34.84 -23.70 -9.89
C THR A 82 34.68 -23.37 -11.38
N THR A 83 33.46 -23.47 -11.86
CA THR A 83 32.88 -22.56 -12.85
C THR A 83 31.45 -22.31 -12.42
N ALA A 84 31.19 -21.17 -11.78
CA ALA A 84 29.84 -20.78 -11.40
C ALA A 84 29.06 -20.43 -12.67
N VAL A 85 28.37 -21.42 -13.23
CA VAL A 85 27.29 -21.20 -14.18
C VAL A 85 26.09 -20.77 -13.35
N THR A 86 25.80 -19.47 -13.34
CA THR A 86 24.53 -18.96 -12.84
C THR A 86 23.44 -19.35 -13.83
N THR A 87 22.92 -20.57 -13.72
CA THR A 87 21.61 -20.89 -14.25
C THR A 87 20.58 -20.14 -13.42
N THR A 88 20.09 -19.01 -13.94
CA THR A 88 18.82 -18.43 -13.52
C THR A 88 17.74 -19.47 -13.75
N ALA A 89 17.35 -20.17 -12.68
CA ALA A 89 16.14 -20.97 -12.67
C ALA A 89 14.96 -20.02 -12.92
N ALA A 90 14.17 -20.31 -13.96
CA ALA A 90 12.89 -19.66 -14.18
C ALA A 90 12.02 -19.86 -12.93
N ASP A 91 11.28 -18.81 -12.53
CA ASP A 91 10.35 -18.90 -11.41
C ASP A 91 9.35 -20.05 -11.68
N PRO A 92 9.20 -21.01 -10.75
CA PRO A 92 8.35 -22.17 -10.97
C PRO A 92 6.90 -21.72 -11.16
N VAL A 93 6.28 -22.16 -12.26
CA VAL A 93 4.88 -21.87 -12.57
C VAL A 93 4.00 -22.51 -11.50
N ASN A 94 3.38 -21.63 -10.73
CA ASN A 94 2.62 -21.94 -9.53
C ASN A 94 1.21 -22.40 -9.93
N LYS A 95 0.94 -23.72 -9.92
CA LYS A 95 -0.37 -24.32 -10.25
C LYS A 95 -1.30 -24.37 -9.03
N SER A 96 -1.34 -23.30 -8.23
CA SER A 96 -2.10 -23.29 -6.99
C SER A 96 -3.21 -22.25 -6.96
N ASP A 97 -4.32 -22.65 -6.35
CA ASP A 97 -5.46 -21.78 -6.07
C ASP A 97 -5.29 -20.94 -4.79
N PHE A 98 -4.19 -21.08 -4.05
CA PHE A 98 -3.84 -20.15 -2.97
C PHE A 98 -3.68 -18.72 -3.51
N LYS A 99 -4.40 -17.76 -2.91
CA LYS A 99 -4.16 -16.32 -3.11
C LYS A 99 -3.53 -15.74 -1.86
N LEU A 100 -2.34 -15.15 -2.03
CA LEU A 100 -1.62 -14.47 -0.97
C LEU A 100 -1.69 -12.96 -1.22
N ASP A 101 -1.58 -12.18 -0.15
CA ASP A 101 -1.36 -10.74 -0.24
C ASP A 101 -0.02 -10.40 -0.93
N LYS A 102 0.98 -11.29 -0.81
CA LYS A 102 2.30 -11.19 -1.46
C LYS A 102 2.91 -12.54 -1.78
N TYR A 103 3.70 -12.57 -2.85
CA TYR A 103 4.47 -13.75 -3.32
C TYR A 103 5.99 -13.54 -3.21
N SER A 104 6.41 -12.44 -2.57
CA SER A 104 7.81 -12.15 -2.30
C SER A 104 7.93 -11.47 -0.94
N VAL A 105 8.97 -11.84 -0.20
CA VAL A 105 9.31 -11.33 1.13
C VAL A 105 10.73 -10.80 1.09
N TYR A 106 10.92 -9.58 1.57
CA TYR A 106 12.22 -8.92 1.66
C TYR A 106 12.41 -8.49 3.11
N ILE A 107 13.37 -9.11 3.80
CA ILE A 107 13.59 -8.94 5.24
C ILE A 107 15.09 -8.80 5.52
N GLU A 108 15.47 -8.13 6.61
CA GLU A 108 16.86 -8.16 7.08
C GLU A 108 17.14 -9.39 7.95
N VAL A 109 18.42 -9.70 8.19
CA VAL A 109 18.81 -10.75 9.13
C VAL A 109 18.20 -10.47 10.51
N GLY A 110 17.44 -11.43 11.02
CA GLY A 110 16.77 -11.35 12.31
C GLY A 110 15.34 -10.82 12.27
N GLU A 111 14.91 -10.19 11.19
CA GLU A 111 13.53 -9.71 11.01
C GLU A 111 12.58 -10.84 10.60
N THR A 112 11.29 -10.63 10.86
CA THR A 112 10.23 -11.58 10.53
C THR A 112 9.15 -10.88 9.70
N ASP A 113 8.61 -11.57 8.69
CA ASP A 113 7.45 -11.15 7.91
C ASP A 113 6.52 -12.34 7.64
N THR A 114 5.24 -12.08 7.39
CA THR A 114 4.20 -13.12 7.24
C THR A 114 3.33 -12.81 6.01
N PRO A 115 3.45 -13.60 4.93
CA PRO A 115 2.46 -13.64 3.86
C PRO A 115 1.11 -14.12 4.37
N MET A 116 0.05 -13.39 4.03
CA MET A 116 -1.32 -13.67 4.47
C MET A 116 -2.10 -14.36 3.37
N VAL A 117 -2.74 -15.49 3.68
CA VAL A 117 -3.63 -16.19 2.76
C VAL A 117 -4.96 -15.42 2.67
N GLN A 118 -5.22 -14.84 1.50
CA GLN A 118 -6.47 -14.16 1.15
C GLN A 118 -7.54 -15.14 0.65
N GLN A 119 -7.12 -16.24 0.02
CA GLN A 119 -8.02 -17.28 -0.48
C GLN A 119 -7.33 -18.65 -0.45
N TYR A 120 -8.09 -19.66 -0.05
CA TYR A 120 -7.66 -21.06 -0.04
C TYR A 120 -8.22 -21.80 -1.26
N PRO A 121 -7.53 -22.86 -1.74
CA PRO A 121 -8.11 -23.86 -2.64
C PRO A 121 -9.39 -24.48 -2.06
N ASP A 122 -10.27 -24.96 -2.94
CA ASP A 122 -11.54 -25.59 -2.55
C ASP A 122 -11.31 -26.71 -1.52
N GLY A 123 -11.97 -26.59 -0.36
CA GLY A 123 -11.91 -27.58 0.72
C GLY A 123 -10.71 -27.46 1.66
N ALA A 124 -9.77 -26.55 1.42
CA ALA A 124 -8.68 -26.24 2.34
C ALA A 124 -9.04 -25.08 3.29
N THR A 125 -8.43 -25.08 4.47
CA THR A 125 -8.57 -24.04 5.50
C THR A 125 -7.22 -23.68 6.10
N GLU A 126 -7.18 -22.69 7.00
CA GLU A 126 -5.98 -22.33 7.77
C GLU A 126 -5.37 -23.52 8.53
N ALA A 127 -6.21 -24.45 9.00
CA ALA A 127 -5.73 -25.66 9.69
C ALA A 127 -4.94 -26.62 8.77
N ASP A 128 -5.11 -26.47 7.45
CA ASP A 128 -4.45 -27.28 6.43
C ASP A 128 -3.15 -26.66 5.92
N GLU A 129 -2.76 -25.47 6.40
CA GLU A 129 -1.50 -24.84 5.98
C GLU A 129 -0.28 -25.66 6.42
N ARG A 130 0.63 -25.92 5.48
CA ARG A 130 1.93 -26.54 5.73
C ARG A 130 3.02 -25.66 5.14
N TRP A 131 3.72 -24.97 6.04
CA TRP A 131 4.84 -24.09 5.70
C TRP A 131 6.17 -24.82 5.76
N SER A 132 7.04 -24.56 4.80
CA SER A 132 8.41 -25.08 4.77
C SER A 132 9.36 -24.10 4.08
N THR A 133 10.64 -24.13 4.45
CA THR A 133 11.69 -23.35 3.78
C THR A 133 12.58 -24.26 2.95
N GLY A 134 12.93 -23.83 1.74
CA GLY A 134 13.90 -24.51 0.88
C GLY A 134 15.35 -24.33 1.33
N ASP A 135 15.64 -23.30 2.13
CA ASP A 135 16.97 -23.08 2.72
C ASP A 135 16.86 -22.35 4.07
N SER A 136 16.96 -23.13 5.15
CA SER A 136 16.88 -22.61 6.52
C SER A 136 18.11 -21.82 6.96
N THR A 137 19.20 -21.85 6.19
CA THR A 137 20.38 -21.00 6.46
C THR A 137 20.15 -19.56 6.00
N VAL A 138 19.27 -19.34 5.03
CA VAL A 138 18.86 -18.02 4.54
C VAL A 138 17.64 -17.50 5.30
N ALA A 139 16.55 -18.29 5.38
CA ALA A 139 15.35 -17.91 6.11
C ALA A 139 14.61 -19.13 6.68
N THR A 140 14.05 -18.98 7.88
CA THR A 140 13.18 -19.99 8.52
C THR A 140 11.72 -19.59 8.42
N VAL A 141 10.80 -20.55 8.43
CA VAL A 141 9.36 -20.31 8.56
C VAL A 141 8.78 -21.22 9.64
N ASP A 142 7.87 -20.69 10.47
CA ASP A 142 7.16 -21.50 11.47
C ASP A 142 5.83 -22.07 10.93
N GLY A 143 5.09 -22.80 11.78
CA GLY A 143 3.82 -23.41 11.40
C GLY A 143 2.68 -22.42 11.10
N TYR A 144 2.87 -21.12 11.33
CA TYR A 144 1.90 -20.05 11.11
C TYR A 144 2.35 -19.08 9.99
N GLY A 145 3.39 -19.43 9.22
CA GLY A 145 3.87 -18.61 8.11
C GLY A 145 4.77 -17.43 8.51
N HIS A 146 5.26 -17.38 9.76
CA HIS A 146 6.23 -16.34 10.16
C HIS A 146 7.61 -16.64 9.57
N ILE A 147 7.97 -15.92 8.51
CA ILE A 147 9.24 -16.05 7.81
C ILE A 147 10.27 -15.14 8.47
N LYS A 148 11.31 -15.71 9.08
CA LYS A 148 12.41 -14.98 9.71
C LYS A 148 13.70 -15.07 8.91
N GLY A 149 14.36 -13.94 8.69
CA GLY A 149 15.65 -13.85 8.03
C GLY A 149 16.78 -14.38 8.93
N VAL A 150 17.64 -15.23 8.38
CA VAL A 150 18.75 -15.87 9.11
C VAL A 150 20.10 -15.37 8.61
N SER A 151 20.32 -15.35 7.29
CA SER A 151 21.56 -14.82 6.70
C SER A 151 21.29 -14.26 5.31
N PRO A 152 22.15 -13.35 4.79
CA PRO A 152 21.91 -12.72 3.51
C PRO A 152 21.87 -13.75 2.37
N GLY A 153 20.86 -13.65 1.52
CA GLY A 153 20.67 -14.61 0.44
C GLY A 153 19.25 -14.60 -0.10
N THR A 154 18.96 -15.54 -0.98
CA THR A 154 17.60 -15.75 -1.51
C THR A 154 17.24 -17.21 -1.39
N CYS A 155 16.07 -17.49 -0.85
CA CYS A 155 15.48 -18.82 -0.83
C CYS A 155 13.99 -18.76 -1.17
N TYR A 156 13.34 -19.92 -1.22
CA TYR A 156 11.89 -20.00 -1.37
C TYR A 156 11.27 -20.62 -0.11
N VAL A 157 10.19 -20.01 0.36
CA VAL A 157 9.29 -20.59 1.34
C VAL A 157 8.08 -21.13 0.59
N THR A 158 7.68 -22.36 0.90
CA THR A 158 6.54 -23.02 0.28
C THR A 158 5.40 -23.15 1.29
N LEU A 159 4.21 -22.68 0.92
CA LEU A 159 2.95 -23.01 1.57
C LEU A 159 2.28 -24.12 0.76
N ARG A 160 1.83 -25.18 1.43
CA ARG A 160 1.15 -26.32 0.81
C ARG A 160 -0.11 -26.70 1.59
N SER A 161 -1.15 -27.15 0.91
CA SER A 161 -2.33 -27.73 1.56
C SER A 161 -2.04 -29.14 2.09
N ALA A 162 -2.47 -29.42 3.33
CA ALA A 162 -2.42 -30.77 3.90
C ALA A 162 -3.43 -31.73 3.25
N GLN A 163 -4.53 -31.21 2.69
CA GLN A 163 -5.57 -32.01 2.03
C GLN A 163 -5.21 -32.37 0.60
N ASP A 164 -4.53 -31.46 -0.10
CA ASP A 164 -4.07 -31.65 -1.48
C ASP A 164 -2.65 -31.11 -1.64
N PRO A 165 -1.62 -31.98 -1.52
CA PRO A 165 -0.23 -31.58 -1.66
C PRO A 165 0.17 -31.04 -3.03
N GLU A 166 -0.64 -31.24 -4.08
CA GLU A 166 -0.41 -30.64 -5.40
C GLU A 166 -0.77 -29.13 -5.41
N GLN A 167 -1.58 -28.69 -4.45
CA GLN A 167 -1.84 -27.28 -4.18
C GLN A 167 -0.72 -26.71 -3.30
N GLU A 168 0.29 -26.15 -3.96
CA GLU A 168 1.40 -25.46 -3.29
C GLU A 168 1.77 -24.14 -3.96
N VAL A 169 2.15 -23.17 -3.15
CA VAL A 169 2.53 -21.83 -3.56
C VAL A 169 3.92 -21.49 -3.02
N MET A 170 4.80 -21.01 -3.89
CA MET A 170 6.16 -20.60 -3.52
C MET A 170 6.24 -19.08 -3.35
N ILE A 171 6.86 -18.66 -2.26
CA ILE A 171 7.12 -17.27 -1.90
C ILE A 171 8.62 -17.06 -1.94
N LYS A 172 9.06 -16.11 -2.76
CA LYS A 172 10.49 -15.77 -2.87
C LYS A 172 10.92 -14.95 -1.66
N VAL A 173 11.85 -15.44 -0.87
CA VAL A 173 12.39 -14.74 0.30
C VAL A 173 13.78 -14.24 -0.03
N THR A 174 13.99 -12.93 0.11
CA THR A 174 15.31 -12.30 -0.01
C THR A 174 15.68 -11.70 1.32
N VAL A 175 16.78 -12.18 1.90
CA VAL A 175 17.31 -11.70 3.18
C VAL A 175 18.51 -10.80 2.92
N ARG A 176 18.54 -9.60 3.50
CA ARG A 176 19.66 -8.64 3.42
C ARG A 176 20.43 -8.59 4.73
N GLY A 177 21.74 -8.26 4.67
CA GLY A 177 22.60 -8.24 5.86
C GLY A 177 22.37 -7.03 6.77
N ASP A 178 22.63 -7.21 8.07
CA ASP A 178 22.58 -6.10 9.04
C ASP A 178 23.72 -5.11 8.74
N GLY A 179 23.38 -3.82 8.67
CA GLY A 179 24.29 -2.76 8.21
C GLY A 179 25.36 -2.32 9.22
N THR A 180 25.94 -3.21 10.04
CA THR A 180 26.90 -2.77 11.07
C THR A 180 28.35 -2.62 10.55
N THR A 181 28.74 -1.41 10.10
CA THR A 181 30.10 -0.88 10.35
C THR A 181 30.14 0.68 10.44
N ASN A 182 30.40 1.14 11.67
CA ASN A 182 31.17 2.29 12.18
C ASN A 182 30.84 3.78 11.85
N ASN A 183 30.74 4.53 12.96
CA ASN A 183 30.67 5.99 13.14
C ASN A 183 31.82 6.76 12.46
N ASP A 184 31.49 7.90 11.85
CA ASP A 184 32.27 9.14 12.07
C ASP A 184 31.43 10.41 11.91
N THR A 185 31.82 11.43 12.66
CA THR A 185 31.03 12.64 12.95
C THR A 185 31.13 13.64 11.80
N ALA A 186 30.20 13.58 10.84
CA ALA A 186 29.88 14.67 9.92
C ALA A 186 28.46 14.43 9.41
N SER A 187 27.63 15.48 9.38
CA SER A 187 26.25 15.43 8.89
C SER A 187 26.18 14.62 7.59
N PRO A 188 25.51 13.44 7.53
CA PRO A 188 25.58 12.61 6.36
C PRO A 188 24.62 13.18 5.31
N GLN A 189 25.18 13.89 4.34
CA GLN A 189 24.57 13.99 3.02
C GLN A 189 24.36 12.57 2.52
N SER A 190 23.10 12.16 2.43
CA SER A 190 22.71 10.83 1.99
C SER A 190 23.15 10.65 0.54
N ASN A 191 24.05 9.71 0.29
CA ASN A 191 24.20 9.10 -1.02
C ASN A 191 22.99 8.16 -1.25
N LYS A 192 21.77 8.73 -1.28
CA LYS A 192 20.58 8.05 -1.78
C LYS A 192 20.70 8.03 -3.30
N THR A 193 20.88 6.85 -3.87
CA THR A 193 20.81 6.64 -5.32
C THR A 193 19.47 7.17 -5.82
N GLU A 194 19.49 7.99 -6.88
CA GLU A 194 18.31 8.59 -7.52
C GLU A 194 17.23 7.52 -7.79
N ALA A 195 16.05 7.67 -7.19
CA ALA A 195 14.92 6.78 -7.47
C ALA A 195 14.50 6.93 -8.95
N PRO A 196 14.39 5.82 -9.70
CA PRO A 196 14.26 5.84 -11.15
C PRO A 196 12.90 6.38 -11.62
N GLU A 197 12.82 6.82 -12.88
CA GLU A 197 11.57 7.29 -13.45
C GLU A 197 10.53 6.16 -13.56
N PRO A 198 9.22 6.47 -13.50
CA PRO A 198 8.15 5.47 -13.70
C PRO A 198 8.22 4.79 -15.08
N PRO A 199 7.69 3.57 -15.23
CA PRO A 199 7.57 2.93 -16.54
C PRO A 199 6.68 3.73 -17.49
N VAL A 200 6.97 3.61 -18.78
CA VAL A 200 6.14 4.17 -19.86
C VAL A 200 5.38 3.01 -20.50
N TYR A 201 4.06 3.15 -20.62
CA TYR A 201 3.18 2.16 -21.21
C TYR A 201 2.79 2.57 -22.64
N ASP A 202 2.74 1.60 -23.54
CA ASP A 202 2.30 1.77 -24.93
C ASP A 202 0.81 1.39 -25.10
N THR A 203 -0.02 1.74 -24.11
CA THR A 203 -1.46 1.46 -24.15
C THR A 203 -2.21 2.64 -24.76
N GLU A 204 -3.07 2.36 -25.74
CA GLU A 204 -3.91 3.37 -26.37
C GLU A 204 -4.84 4.04 -25.34
N GLY A 205 -5.01 5.36 -25.45
CA GLY A 205 -5.88 6.14 -24.57
C GLY A 205 -5.20 6.69 -23.31
N LEU A 206 -3.93 6.35 -23.06
CA LEU A 206 -3.15 6.97 -21.99
C LEU A 206 -2.71 8.39 -22.38
N THR A 207 -2.74 9.30 -21.41
CA THR A 207 -2.26 10.68 -21.60
C THR A 207 -0.92 10.89 -20.89
N TYR A 208 0.09 11.30 -21.65
CA TYR A 208 1.39 11.70 -21.13
C TYR A 208 1.63 13.19 -21.35
N VAL A 209 2.00 13.91 -20.28
CA VAL A 209 2.38 15.32 -20.35
C VAL A 209 3.80 15.47 -19.81
N GLN A 210 4.71 15.95 -20.67
CA GLN A 210 6.14 16.03 -20.35
C GLN A 210 6.74 14.69 -19.85
N GLY A 211 6.25 13.57 -20.39
CA GLY A 211 6.70 12.22 -20.01
C GLY A 211 6.03 11.63 -18.76
N VAL A 212 5.11 12.35 -18.12
CA VAL A 212 4.38 11.89 -16.93
C VAL A 212 3.01 11.36 -17.32
N LEU A 213 2.67 10.13 -16.92
CA LEU A 213 1.32 9.57 -17.07
C LEU A 213 0.33 10.33 -16.18
N ILE A 214 -0.73 10.88 -16.79
CA ILE A 214 -1.73 11.67 -16.10
C ILE A 214 -3.06 10.92 -16.01
N ALA A 215 -3.58 10.82 -14.79
CA ALA A 215 -4.97 10.48 -14.51
C ALA A 215 -5.50 11.51 -13.51
N ASN A 216 -6.46 12.33 -13.94
CA ASN A 216 -7.13 13.31 -13.10
C ASN A 216 -8.49 13.63 -13.71
N LYS A 217 -9.27 14.56 -13.16
CA LYS A 217 -10.65 14.84 -13.62
C LYS A 217 -10.80 15.25 -15.09
N SER A 218 -9.73 15.71 -15.73
CA SER A 218 -9.70 16.06 -17.16
C SER A 218 -9.13 14.97 -18.07
N TYR A 219 -8.30 14.07 -17.54
CA TYR A 219 -7.61 13.03 -18.30
C TYR A 219 -7.93 11.65 -17.69
N SER A 220 -8.77 10.88 -18.37
CA SER A 220 -9.16 9.54 -17.95
C SER A 220 -8.20 8.46 -18.47
N LEU A 221 -8.12 7.36 -17.74
CA LEU A 221 -7.52 6.09 -18.16
C LEU A 221 -8.58 5.20 -18.83
N PRO A 222 -8.20 4.38 -19.83
CA PRO A 222 -9.11 3.43 -20.44
C PRO A 222 -9.49 2.31 -19.45
N PRO A 223 -10.71 1.75 -19.51
CA PRO A 223 -11.13 0.69 -18.59
C PRO A 223 -10.27 -0.57 -18.62
N THR A 224 -9.59 -0.83 -19.73
CA THR A 224 -8.73 -2.00 -19.94
C THR A 224 -7.30 -1.82 -19.42
N PHE A 225 -6.93 -0.62 -18.96
CA PHE A 225 -5.60 -0.38 -18.40
C PHE A 225 -5.57 -0.77 -16.94
N GLU A 226 -5.00 -1.94 -16.68
CA GLU A 226 -4.93 -2.58 -15.37
C GLU A 226 -3.51 -3.13 -15.12
N PRO A 227 -2.50 -2.26 -14.89
CA PRO A 227 -1.10 -2.70 -14.73
C PRO A 227 -0.80 -3.44 -13.42
N ASN A 228 -1.75 -3.46 -12.47
CA ASN A 228 -1.51 -3.76 -11.04
C ASN A 228 -0.62 -2.70 -10.38
N LEU A 229 -0.24 -2.92 -9.11
CA LEU A 229 0.73 -2.07 -8.44
C LEU A 229 2.11 -2.29 -9.07
N GLU A 230 2.74 -1.21 -9.50
CA GLU A 230 4.05 -1.30 -10.15
C GLU A 230 5.12 -1.80 -9.17
N PRO A 231 5.89 -2.85 -9.52
CA PRO A 231 6.91 -3.39 -8.62
C PRO A 231 7.94 -2.35 -8.18
N LEU A 232 8.31 -1.43 -9.09
CA LEU A 232 9.21 -0.32 -8.78
C LEU A 232 8.65 0.59 -7.68
N VAL A 233 7.35 0.87 -7.72
CA VAL A 233 6.69 1.74 -6.74
C VAL A 233 6.74 1.09 -5.37
N TYR A 234 6.45 -0.21 -5.30
CA TYR A 234 6.57 -0.94 -4.03
C TYR A 234 8.01 -0.98 -3.52
N GLU A 235 9.01 -1.18 -4.39
CA GLU A 235 10.43 -1.16 -4.00
C GLU A 235 10.83 0.19 -3.37
N GLN A 236 10.40 1.30 -3.97
CA GLN A 236 10.71 2.63 -3.45
C GLN A 236 9.94 2.93 -2.16
N PHE A 237 8.70 2.46 -2.05
CA PHE A 237 7.94 2.54 -0.81
C PHE A 237 8.61 1.76 0.33
N GLN A 238 9.19 0.59 0.06
CA GLN A 238 9.92 -0.17 1.08
C GLN A 238 11.14 0.60 1.60
N LYS A 239 11.87 1.31 0.72
CA LYS A 239 13.00 2.17 1.14
C LYS A 239 12.50 3.33 2.01
N LEU A 240 11.41 3.97 1.58
CA LEU A 240 10.75 5.03 2.34
C LEU A 240 10.35 4.55 3.74
N SER A 241 9.62 3.44 3.82
CA SER A 241 9.15 2.85 5.07
C SER A 241 10.31 2.41 5.97
N SER A 242 11.35 1.78 5.41
CA SER A 242 12.54 1.35 6.15
C SER A 242 13.30 2.52 6.77
N ASP A 243 13.49 3.61 6.03
CA ASP A 243 14.18 4.78 6.56
C ASP A 243 13.34 5.51 7.62
N ALA A 244 12.01 5.61 7.43
CA ALA A 244 11.12 6.10 8.48
C ALA A 244 11.20 5.24 9.76
N ALA A 245 11.30 3.92 9.60
CA ALA A 245 11.41 2.99 10.72
C ALA A 245 12.71 3.16 11.52
N LYS A 246 13.82 3.56 10.88
CA LYS A 246 15.07 3.90 11.58
C LYS A 246 14.91 5.10 12.52
N GLU A 247 13.91 5.93 12.29
CA GLU A 247 13.52 7.06 13.13
C GLU A 247 12.38 6.72 14.10
N GLY A 248 11.98 5.45 14.19
CA GLY A 248 10.92 4.97 15.07
C GLY A 248 9.50 5.23 14.56
N LEU A 249 9.34 5.55 13.27
CA LEU A 249 8.05 5.82 12.63
C LEU A 249 7.55 4.59 11.88
N LYS A 250 6.23 4.39 11.81
CA LYS A 250 5.65 3.23 11.12
C LYS A 250 4.76 3.64 9.95
N ILE A 251 5.33 3.67 8.75
CA ILE A 251 4.60 3.92 7.50
C ILE A 251 4.29 2.58 6.82
N TYR A 252 3.01 2.28 6.60
CA TYR A 252 2.56 1.02 5.99
C TYR A 252 1.57 1.26 4.85
N VAL A 253 1.45 0.29 3.93
CA VAL A 253 0.47 0.36 2.83
C VAL A 253 -0.95 0.18 3.39
N GLY A 254 -1.82 1.16 3.13
CA GLY A 254 -3.26 1.06 3.35
C GLY A 254 -4.01 0.64 2.08
N SER A 255 -3.68 1.23 0.93
CA SER A 255 -4.25 0.88 -0.37
C SER A 255 -3.22 1.07 -1.49
N GLY A 256 -3.36 0.32 -2.59
CA GLY A 256 -2.46 0.38 -3.74
C GLY A 256 -3.24 0.49 -5.04
N PHE A 257 -2.94 -0.39 -6.01
CA PHE A 257 -3.68 -0.45 -7.27
C PHE A 257 -5.17 -0.71 -7.05
N ARG A 258 -5.99 -0.06 -7.88
CA ARG A 258 -7.44 -0.24 -7.92
C ARG A 258 -7.87 -0.32 -9.38
N SER A 259 -8.54 -1.41 -9.75
CA SER A 259 -9.05 -1.61 -11.10
C SER A 259 -10.12 -0.57 -11.45
N TYR A 260 -10.40 -0.40 -12.75
CA TYR A 260 -11.51 0.45 -13.19
C TYR A 260 -12.83 -0.01 -12.57
N SER A 261 -13.07 -1.32 -12.57
CA SER A 261 -14.30 -1.93 -12.06
C SER A 261 -14.47 -1.78 -10.55
N ASP A 262 -13.38 -1.80 -9.78
CA ASP A 262 -13.45 -1.57 -8.34
C ASP A 262 -13.65 -0.10 -8.02
N GLN A 263 -13.03 0.80 -8.80
CA GLN A 263 -13.30 2.23 -8.68
C GLN A 263 -14.76 2.59 -8.99
N GLU A 264 -15.39 1.92 -9.96
CA GLU A 264 -16.82 2.09 -10.27
C GLU A 264 -17.68 1.74 -9.05
N LYS A 265 -17.48 0.55 -8.46
CA LYS A 265 -18.22 0.14 -7.24
C LYS A 265 -18.02 1.12 -6.08
N ILE A 266 -16.78 1.56 -5.85
CA ILE A 266 -16.45 2.51 -4.78
C ILE A 266 -17.14 3.85 -5.01
N TYR A 267 -17.07 4.38 -6.24
CA TYR A 267 -17.69 5.65 -6.58
C TYR A 267 -19.21 5.58 -6.44
N ASP A 268 -19.84 4.52 -6.95
CA ASP A 268 -21.29 4.32 -6.87
C ASP A 268 -21.78 4.22 -5.42
N ASN A 269 -21.02 3.58 -4.53
CA ASN A 269 -21.33 3.53 -3.11
C ASN A 269 -21.32 4.94 -2.48
N TYR A 270 -20.32 5.76 -2.81
CA TYR A 270 -20.25 7.15 -2.32
C TYR A 270 -21.34 8.04 -2.89
N VAL A 271 -21.68 7.87 -4.18
CA VAL A 271 -22.81 8.59 -4.80
C VAL A 271 -24.13 8.23 -4.10
N GLN A 272 -24.34 6.95 -3.78
CA GLN A 272 -25.53 6.49 -3.06
C GLN A 272 -25.60 7.04 -1.62
N GLN A 273 -24.45 7.11 -0.94
CA GLN A 273 -24.40 7.53 0.46
C GLN A 273 -24.50 9.05 0.61
N ASP A 274 -23.72 9.80 -0.17
CA ASP A 274 -23.44 11.22 0.07
C ASP A 274 -23.87 12.13 -1.10
N GLY A 275 -24.28 11.53 -2.23
CA GLY A 275 -24.66 12.25 -3.44
C GLY A 275 -23.46 12.56 -4.36
N LYS A 276 -23.76 12.71 -5.65
CA LYS A 276 -22.74 12.85 -6.71
C LYS A 276 -21.82 14.06 -6.53
N GLU A 277 -22.37 15.21 -6.16
CA GLU A 277 -21.59 16.43 -5.99
C GLU A 277 -20.56 16.29 -4.86
N ALA A 278 -20.91 15.63 -3.76
CA ALA A 278 -19.99 15.35 -2.66
C ALA A 278 -18.96 14.30 -3.06
N ALA A 279 -19.40 13.16 -3.62
CA ALA A 279 -18.51 12.09 -4.08
C ALA A 279 -17.48 12.58 -5.11
N ASP A 280 -17.86 13.52 -5.99
CA ASP A 280 -16.93 14.12 -6.94
C ASP A 280 -15.80 14.94 -6.27
N THR A 281 -15.87 15.29 -4.98
CA THR A 281 -14.82 16.08 -4.28
C THR A 281 -13.74 15.24 -3.59
N TYR A 282 -14.09 14.03 -3.13
CA TYR A 282 -13.21 13.15 -2.35
C TYR A 282 -13.03 11.76 -2.97
N SER A 283 -13.78 11.45 -4.02
CA SER A 283 -13.64 10.22 -4.80
C SER A 283 -13.41 10.57 -6.27
N ALA A 284 -13.16 9.55 -7.06
CA ALA A 284 -12.94 9.68 -8.50
C ALA A 284 -13.95 8.82 -9.24
N ARG A 285 -14.51 9.36 -10.33
CA ARG A 285 -15.24 8.56 -11.32
C ARG A 285 -14.30 7.48 -11.86
N PRO A 286 -14.80 6.29 -12.25
CA PRO A 286 -13.93 5.25 -12.79
C PRO A 286 -13.19 5.74 -14.04
N GLY A 287 -11.91 5.40 -14.16
CA GLY A 287 -10.98 5.97 -15.15
C GLY A 287 -10.30 7.27 -14.71
N TYR A 288 -10.79 7.96 -13.69
CA TYR A 288 -10.22 9.24 -13.22
C TYR A 288 -9.42 9.11 -11.91
N SER A 289 -9.30 7.89 -11.37
CA SER A 289 -8.54 7.59 -10.15
C SER A 289 -7.09 7.30 -10.46
N GLU A 290 -6.15 7.99 -9.81
CA GLU A 290 -4.72 7.69 -9.98
C GLU A 290 -4.35 6.28 -9.47
N HIS A 291 -5.14 5.66 -8.59
CA HIS A 291 -4.90 4.27 -8.17
C HIS A 291 -4.88 3.28 -9.33
N GLN A 292 -5.63 3.56 -10.41
CA GLN A 292 -5.64 2.71 -11.60
C GLN A 292 -4.30 2.76 -12.36
N THR A 293 -3.46 3.77 -12.12
CA THR A 293 -2.13 3.84 -12.75
C THR A 293 -1.15 2.79 -12.26
N GLY A 294 -1.39 2.19 -11.08
CA GLY A 294 -0.38 1.37 -10.41
C GLY A 294 0.77 2.18 -9.79
N LEU A 295 0.72 3.52 -9.85
CA LEU A 295 1.76 4.42 -9.37
C LEU A 295 1.44 5.09 -8.03
N VAL A 296 0.37 4.65 -7.36
CA VAL A 296 -0.14 5.26 -6.13
C VAL A 296 -0.17 4.27 -4.99
N ILE A 297 0.17 4.76 -3.81
CA ILE A 297 -0.07 4.08 -2.53
C ILE A 297 -0.79 5.07 -1.60
N ASP A 298 -1.89 4.65 -1.00
CA ASP A 298 -2.40 5.27 0.22
C ASP A 298 -1.70 4.64 1.41
N VAL A 299 -1.13 5.44 2.30
CA VAL A 299 -0.40 4.96 3.47
C VAL A 299 -1.20 5.10 4.76
N ASN A 300 -0.92 4.22 5.72
CA ASN A 300 -1.49 4.24 7.06
C ASN A 300 -3.03 4.22 7.07
N THR A 301 -3.65 5.01 7.94
CA THR A 301 -5.10 5.23 7.98
C THR A 301 -5.49 6.23 6.91
N ILE A 302 -6.46 5.85 6.07
CA ILE A 302 -6.90 6.62 4.89
C ILE A 302 -7.99 7.62 5.31
N ASP A 303 -7.63 8.51 6.23
CA ASP A 303 -8.49 9.58 6.74
C ASP A 303 -7.68 10.75 7.32
N ASP A 304 -8.35 11.88 7.55
CA ASP A 304 -7.73 13.13 8.02
C ASP A 304 -6.91 12.99 9.31
N ALA A 305 -7.15 11.97 10.14
CA ALA A 305 -6.39 11.75 11.36
C ALA A 305 -4.91 11.45 11.06
N PHE A 306 -4.59 10.86 9.89
CA PHE A 306 -3.20 10.62 9.50
C PHE A 306 -2.40 11.91 9.39
N GLY A 307 -3.01 13.00 8.90
CA GLY A 307 -2.36 14.31 8.72
C GLY A 307 -1.85 14.96 10.02
N ALA A 308 -2.25 14.44 11.19
CA ALA A 308 -1.80 14.92 12.49
C ALA A 308 -0.70 14.04 13.13
N THR A 309 -0.19 13.03 12.41
CA THR A 309 0.81 12.07 12.90
C THR A 309 2.25 12.50 12.61
N ALA A 310 3.21 11.90 13.32
CA ALA A 310 4.63 12.11 13.04
C ALA A 310 5.02 11.47 11.69
N GLU A 311 4.40 10.34 11.34
CA GLU A 311 4.53 9.66 10.05
C GLU A 311 4.16 10.56 8.88
N SER A 312 3.02 11.26 8.96
CA SER A 312 2.59 12.17 7.90
C SER A 312 3.52 13.38 7.76
N ALA A 313 4.03 13.91 8.88
CA ALA A 313 5.01 14.99 8.85
C ALA A 313 6.32 14.55 8.19
N TRP A 314 6.83 13.37 8.56
CA TRP A 314 8.02 12.78 7.96
C TRP A 314 7.82 12.50 6.46
N LEU A 315 6.65 11.99 6.08
CA LEU A 315 6.31 11.74 4.69
C LEU A 315 6.32 13.03 3.86
N ALA A 316 5.75 14.12 4.39
CA ALA A 316 5.75 15.42 3.72
C ALA A 316 7.17 15.97 3.49
N GLU A 317 8.11 15.66 4.38
CA GLU A 317 9.51 16.10 4.29
C GLU A 317 10.36 15.19 3.39
N HIS A 318 10.15 13.87 3.42
CA HIS A 318 11.09 12.90 2.85
C HIS A 318 10.56 12.10 1.65
N ALA A 319 9.25 12.08 1.36
CA ALA A 319 8.69 11.27 0.28
C ALA A 319 9.37 11.51 -1.08
N HIS A 320 9.78 12.76 -1.34
CA HIS A 320 10.40 13.16 -2.60
C HIS A 320 11.76 12.48 -2.85
N GLU A 321 12.48 12.14 -1.78
CA GLU A 321 13.78 11.46 -1.85
C GLU A 321 13.66 10.04 -2.43
N TYR A 322 12.47 9.45 -2.29
CA TYR A 322 12.12 8.12 -2.82
C TYR A 322 11.27 8.19 -4.08
N GLY A 323 11.10 9.38 -4.68
CA GLY A 323 10.32 9.56 -5.89
C GLY A 323 8.81 9.67 -5.69
N PHE A 324 8.35 9.86 -4.45
CA PHE A 324 6.94 10.09 -4.14
C PHE A 324 6.62 11.56 -3.90
N ILE A 325 5.39 11.95 -4.21
CA ILE A 325 4.81 13.23 -3.80
C ILE A 325 3.52 12.97 -3.02
N ILE A 326 3.19 13.83 -2.06
CA ILE A 326 1.81 13.94 -1.56
C ILE A 326 1.00 14.55 -2.70
N ARG A 327 0.14 13.75 -3.34
CA ARG A 327 -0.45 14.08 -4.63
C ARG A 327 -1.50 15.19 -4.55
N TYR A 328 -2.24 15.21 -3.44
CA TYR A 328 -3.27 16.19 -3.13
C TYR A 328 -2.87 16.96 -1.87
N PRO A 329 -1.94 17.93 -1.98
CA PRO A 329 -1.47 18.70 -0.84
C PRO A 329 -2.47 19.78 -0.41
N GLN A 330 -2.39 20.18 0.86
CA GLN A 330 -3.30 21.17 1.45
C GLN A 330 -3.24 22.51 0.70
N GLY A 331 -4.40 23.07 0.36
CA GLY A 331 -4.51 24.37 -0.30
C GLY A 331 -4.33 24.33 -1.83
N LYS A 332 -4.23 23.14 -2.42
CA LYS A 332 -4.13 22.95 -3.89
C LYS A 332 -5.40 22.35 -4.51
N GLU A 333 -6.50 22.29 -3.76
CA GLU A 333 -7.78 21.69 -4.18
C GLU A 333 -8.34 22.35 -5.45
N ALA A 334 -8.11 23.66 -5.62
CA ALA A 334 -8.51 24.41 -6.81
C ALA A 334 -7.75 24.00 -8.10
N TYR A 335 -6.59 23.34 -7.96
CA TYR A 335 -5.76 22.88 -9.07
C TYR A 335 -5.93 21.38 -9.30
N THR A 336 -5.83 20.59 -8.22
CA THR A 336 -5.95 19.13 -8.29
C THR A 336 -7.39 18.67 -8.51
N GLY A 337 -8.36 19.46 -8.04
CA GLY A 337 -9.76 19.10 -7.98
C GLY A 337 -10.12 18.15 -6.82
N TYR A 338 -9.15 17.64 -6.07
CA TYR A 338 -9.37 16.72 -4.95
C TYR A 338 -9.08 17.43 -3.63
N GLN A 339 -9.77 17.01 -2.56
CA GLN A 339 -9.48 17.48 -1.21
C GLN A 339 -8.06 17.09 -0.76
N TYR A 340 -7.58 17.68 0.33
CA TYR A 340 -6.31 17.30 0.94
C TYR A 340 -6.30 15.83 1.37
N GLU A 341 -5.30 15.07 0.93
CA GLU A 341 -5.13 13.64 1.27
C GLU A 341 -3.68 13.38 1.71
N PRO A 342 -3.34 13.53 3.00
CA PRO A 342 -1.98 13.32 3.50
C PRO A 342 -1.45 11.90 3.31
N TRP A 343 -2.33 10.92 3.13
CA TRP A 343 -2.01 9.50 2.93
C TRP A 343 -1.70 9.15 1.47
N HIS A 344 -2.15 9.96 0.51
CA HIS A 344 -2.12 9.60 -0.92
C HIS A 344 -0.80 10.01 -1.57
N ILE A 345 0.11 9.05 -1.72
CA ILE A 345 1.41 9.27 -2.35
C ILE A 345 1.46 8.74 -3.77
N ARG A 346 1.90 9.60 -4.69
CA ARG A 346 2.07 9.30 -6.11
C ARG A 346 3.54 9.20 -6.46
N TYR A 347 3.95 8.10 -7.09
CA TYR A 347 5.29 7.91 -7.63
C TYR A 347 5.47 8.65 -8.95
N VAL A 348 6.50 9.48 -9.03
CA VAL A 348 6.89 10.28 -10.21
C VAL A 348 8.39 10.27 -10.48
N GLY A 349 9.16 9.43 -9.77
CA GLY A 349 10.62 9.43 -9.80
C GLY A 349 11.22 10.57 -8.96
N SER A 350 12.42 10.36 -8.40
CA SER A 350 13.02 11.31 -7.43
C SER A 350 13.33 12.68 -8.03
N LYS A 351 13.66 12.74 -9.32
CA LYS A 351 13.98 13.99 -10.01
C LYS A 351 12.79 14.93 -10.12
N LEU A 352 11.64 14.43 -10.56
CA LEU A 352 10.42 15.25 -10.63
C LEU A 352 9.86 15.51 -9.23
N ALA A 353 9.84 14.49 -8.36
CA ALA A 353 9.34 14.65 -6.99
C ALA A 353 10.10 15.76 -6.24
N THR A 354 11.43 15.78 -6.35
CA THR A 354 12.28 16.80 -5.71
C THR A 354 12.04 18.20 -6.29
N LYS A 355 11.75 18.32 -7.60
CA LYS A 355 11.38 19.62 -8.19
C LYS A 355 10.07 20.15 -7.63
N LEU A 356 9.06 19.27 -7.51
CA LEU A 356 7.74 19.61 -6.96
C LEU A 356 7.83 19.99 -5.48
N TYR A 357 8.61 19.22 -4.71
CA TYR A 357 8.89 19.52 -3.30
C TYR A 357 9.50 20.91 -3.14
N ASN A 358 10.57 21.23 -3.89
CA ASN A 358 11.27 22.51 -3.79
C ASN A 358 10.43 23.70 -4.29
N SER A 359 9.53 23.50 -5.26
CA SER A 359 8.70 24.59 -5.80
C SER A 359 7.40 24.80 -5.01
N GLY A 360 6.94 23.80 -4.25
CA GLY A 360 5.64 23.82 -3.58
C GLY A 360 4.45 23.79 -4.55
N GLN A 361 4.68 23.37 -5.80
CA GLN A 361 3.63 23.20 -6.81
C GLN A 361 3.03 21.79 -6.72
N CYS A 362 1.72 21.67 -6.96
CA CYS A 362 1.14 20.38 -7.31
C CYS A 362 1.48 20.00 -8.76
N LEU A 363 1.19 18.76 -9.14
CA LEU A 363 1.51 18.23 -10.47
C LEU A 363 0.85 19.05 -11.60
N GLU A 364 -0.41 19.46 -11.41
CA GLU A 364 -1.15 20.31 -12.35
C GLU A 364 -0.50 21.67 -12.58
N GLU A 365 -0.10 22.36 -11.50
CA GLU A 365 0.58 23.65 -11.58
C GLU A 365 1.92 23.54 -12.31
N TYR A 366 2.69 22.48 -12.03
CA TYR A 366 4.00 22.26 -12.65
C TYR A 366 3.89 21.92 -14.15
N LEU A 367 2.91 21.08 -14.52
CA LEU A 367 2.72 20.66 -15.91
C LEU A 367 1.88 21.64 -16.75
N GLY A 368 1.19 22.58 -16.11
CA GLY A 368 0.30 23.53 -16.78
C GLY A 368 -0.97 22.89 -17.32
N ILE A 369 -1.54 21.94 -16.58
CA ILE A 369 -2.73 21.17 -16.97
C ILE A 369 -3.91 21.41 -16.02
N LYS A 370 -5.12 21.07 -16.46
CA LYS A 370 -6.35 21.18 -15.68
C LYS A 370 -6.73 19.85 -15.01
N SER A 371 -7.61 19.95 -14.00
CA SER A 371 -8.32 18.83 -13.39
C SER A 371 -9.78 19.23 -13.13
N GLU A 372 -10.58 19.17 -14.19
CA GLU A 372 -12.01 19.51 -14.21
C GLU A 372 -12.75 18.41 -15.00
N TYR A 373 -13.87 17.90 -14.45
CA TYR A 373 -14.76 17.03 -15.22
C TYR A 373 -15.44 17.84 -16.31
N LYS A 374 -15.61 17.24 -17.50
CA LYS A 374 -16.47 17.83 -18.54
C LYS A 374 -17.91 17.82 -18.04
N GLU A 375 -18.61 18.94 -18.26
CA GLU A 375 -20.06 19.06 -18.03
C GLU A 375 -20.86 18.16 -18.98
#